data_AF-A0AAW0KHN1-F1
#
_entry.id   AF-A0AAW0KHN1-F1
#
_cell.length_a   1.000
_cell.length_b   1.000
_cell.length_c   1.000
_cell.angle_alpha   90.00
_cell.angle_beta   90.00
_cell.angle_gamma   90.00
#
_symmetry.space_group_name_H-M   'P 1'
#
loop_
_entity.id
_entity.type
_entity.pdbx_description
1 polymer ?
#
loop_
_entity_poly.entity_id
_entity_poly.type
_entity_poly.pdbx_seq_one_letter_code
_entity_poly.pdbx_strand_id
1 'polypeptide(L)'
;MVGFKNRYMIVEVFLDPNRDLAAQDPIIITQFNVSKAIKDSILVNFGECGLASSLGSLQGSIKACRNAALKCDELKFEQYKLLVGACLSADAAQQMQNCLDKIKVLEH
;
A
#
# COMPACT_ATOMS: atom_id res chain seq x y z
N MET A 1 0.20 -34.10 4.32
CA MET A 1 1.08 -32.93 4.12
C MET A 1 0.29 -31.69 4.54
N VAL A 2 0.65 -31.04 5.65
CA VAL A 2 -0.02 -29.80 6.10
C VAL A 2 0.65 -28.61 5.41
N GLY A 3 -0.12 -27.84 4.64
CA GLY A 3 0.36 -26.63 3.98
C GLY A 3 0.22 -25.41 4.87
N PHE A 4 1.22 -24.54 4.90
CA PHE A 4 1.10 -23.24 5.53
C PHE A 4 0.12 -22.35 4.74
N LYS A 5 -0.88 -21.81 5.43
CA LYS A 5 -1.86 -20.89 4.83
C LYS A 5 -1.39 -19.45 5.05
N ASN A 6 -0.82 -18.84 4.02
CA ASN A 6 -0.45 -17.43 4.08
C ASN A 6 -1.70 -16.54 4.12
N ARG A 7 -1.62 -15.49 4.94
CA ARG A 7 -2.60 -14.41 5.00
C ARG A 7 -1.95 -13.15 4.46
N TYR A 8 -2.70 -12.38 3.69
CA TYR A 8 -2.21 -11.16 3.07
C TYR A 8 -3.02 -9.96 3.54
N MET A 9 -2.36 -8.82 3.67
CA MET A 9 -2.94 -7.55 4.09
C MET A 9 -2.55 -6.47 3.06
N ILE A 10 -3.53 -5.65 2.67
CA ILE A 10 -3.31 -4.46 1.83
C ILE A 10 -3.51 -3.27 2.75
N VAL A 11 -2.56 -2.34 2.71
CA VAL A 11 -2.61 -1.11 3.50
C VAL A 11 -2.44 0.06 2.54
N GLU A 12 -3.35 1.02 2.65
CA GLU A 12 -3.24 2.31 1.97
C GLU A 12 -2.76 3.36 2.97
N VAL A 13 -1.81 4.17 2.55
CA VAL A 13 -1.23 5.25 3.37
C VAL A 13 -1.63 6.58 2.75
N PHE A 14 -2.43 7.36 3.47
CA PHE A 14 -2.79 8.72 3.08
C PHE A 14 -1.80 9.70 3.68
N LEU A 15 -1.16 10.50 2.82
CA LEU A 15 -0.30 11.61 3.23
C LEU A 15 -1.10 12.90 3.14
N ASP A 16 -1.12 13.67 4.22
CA ASP A 16 -1.68 15.02 4.21
C ASP A 16 -0.64 15.99 3.65
N PRO A 17 -0.84 16.57 2.45
CA PRO A 17 0.12 17.47 1.84
C PRO A 17 0.33 18.76 2.64
N ASN A 18 -0.57 19.09 3.57
CA ASN A 18 -0.44 20.27 4.42
C ASN A 18 0.49 20.06 5.61
N ARG A 19 0.87 18.81 5.92
CA ARG A 19 1.83 18.53 7.00
C ARG A 19 3.28 18.84 6.62
N ASP A 20 3.62 18.76 5.33
CA ASP A 20 4.97 19.07 4.84
C ASP A 20 5.31 20.58 4.90
N LEU A 21 4.31 21.45 5.04
CA LEU A 21 4.51 22.90 5.20
C LEU A 21 4.94 23.30 6.63
N ALA A 22 4.74 22.41 7.61
CA ALA A 22 4.99 22.69 9.03
C ALA A 22 6.16 21.89 9.64
N ALA A 23 6.54 20.76 9.03
CA ALA A 23 7.63 19.91 9.51
C ALA A 23 8.87 20.05 8.62
N GLN A 24 10.04 20.30 9.22
CA GLN A 24 11.32 20.37 8.49
C GLN A 24 11.81 19.00 7.99
N ASP A 25 11.09 17.92 8.29
CA ASP A 25 11.44 16.55 7.93
C ASP A 25 10.42 15.97 6.94
N PRO A 26 10.76 15.82 5.65
CA PRO A 26 9.84 15.25 4.67
C PRO A 26 9.56 13.77 4.96
N ILE A 27 8.29 13.36 4.82
CA ILE A 27 7.90 11.95 4.97
C ILE A 27 8.32 11.17 3.71
N ILE A 28 9.49 10.54 3.77
CA ILE A 28 10.00 9.70 2.65
C ILE A 28 9.40 8.30 2.74
N ILE A 29 8.44 8.00 1.87
CA ILE A 29 7.85 6.65 1.75
C ILE A 29 8.72 5.77 0.86
N THR A 30 9.44 4.84 1.49
CA THR A 30 10.17 3.75 0.81
C THR A 30 9.74 2.41 1.37
N GLN A 31 9.93 1.33 0.61
CA GLN A 31 9.70 -0.04 1.11
C GLN A 31 10.47 -0.31 2.41
N PHE A 32 11.70 0.19 2.51
CA PHE A 32 12.54 0.06 3.69
C PHE A 32 11.95 0.80 4.89
N ASN A 33 11.61 2.08 4.74
CA ASN A 33 11.08 2.90 5.84
C ASN A 33 9.75 2.35 6.37
N VAL A 34 8.85 1.95 5.47
CA VAL A 34 7.56 1.35 5.84
C VAL A 34 7.77 -0.01 6.52
N SER A 35 8.61 -0.88 5.97
CA SER A 35 8.88 -2.19 6.58
C SER A 35 9.53 -2.05 7.96
N LYS A 36 10.48 -1.13 8.10
CA LYS A 36 11.14 -0.83 9.37
C LYS A 36 10.15 -0.31 10.39
N ALA A 37 9.32 0.69 10.04
CA ALA A 37 8.31 1.23 10.94
C ALA A 37 7.30 0.17 11.42
N ILE A 38 6.86 -0.72 10.52
CA ILE A 38 5.96 -1.84 10.89
C ILE A 38 6.66 -2.79 11.86
N LYS A 39 7.91 -3.21 11.57
CA LYS A 39 8.68 -4.11 12.44
C LYS A 39 8.95 -3.50 13.80
N ASP A 40 9.39 -2.25 13.83
CA ASP A 40 9.66 -1.50 15.06
C ASP A 40 8.38 -1.38 15.91
N SER A 41 7.24 -1.09 15.28
CA SER A 41 5.94 -1.03 15.96
C SER A 41 5.53 -2.39 16.55
N ILE A 42 5.70 -3.49 15.81
CA ILE A 42 5.41 -4.83 16.32
C ILE A 42 6.33 -5.17 17.50
N LEU A 43 7.62 -4.84 17.39
CA LEU A 43 8.59 -5.10 18.44
C LEU A 43 8.22 -4.36 19.73
N VAL A 44 7.88 -3.08 19.64
CA VAL A 44 7.49 -2.26 20.81
C VAL A 44 6.22 -2.79 21.47
N ASN A 45 5.24 -3.26 20.69
CA ASN A 45 3.93 -3.67 21.22
C ASN A 45 3.85 -5.16 21.63
N PHE A 46 4.62 -6.04 20.98
CA PHE A 46 4.51 -7.49 21.13
C PHE A 46 5.83 -8.19 21.45
N GLY A 47 6.93 -7.44 21.58
CA GLY A 47 8.26 -7.97 21.88
C GLY A 47 8.85 -8.84 20.77
N GLU A 48 10.01 -9.42 21.07
CA GLU A 48 10.80 -10.22 20.12
C GLU A 48 10.04 -11.44 19.59
N CYS A 49 9.25 -12.10 20.45
CA CYS A 49 8.46 -13.28 20.07
C CYS A 49 7.32 -12.92 19.09
N GLY A 50 6.66 -11.77 19.32
CA GLY A 50 5.63 -11.26 18.42
C GLY A 50 6.21 -10.84 17.07
N LEU A 51 7.36 -10.18 17.07
CA LEU A 51 8.08 -9.83 15.85
C LEU A 51 8.47 -11.09 15.06
N ALA A 52 9.15 -12.06 15.69
CA ALA A 52 9.58 -13.29 15.05
C ALA A 52 8.42 -14.08 14.42
N SER A 53 7.28 -14.14 15.11
CA SER A 53 6.06 -14.82 14.62
C SER A 53 5.43 -14.11 13.42
N SER A 54 5.61 -12.79 13.29
CA SER A 54 5.04 -11.97 12.21
C SER A 54 5.87 -11.97 10.92
N LEU A 55 7.21 -12.08 11.02
CA LEU A 55 8.13 -11.94 9.88
C LEU A 55 7.84 -12.90 8.72
N GLY A 56 7.50 -14.16 9.01
CA GLY A 56 7.17 -15.16 7.98
C GLY A 56 5.83 -14.94 7.29
N SER A 57 4.91 -14.19 7.91
CA SER A 57 3.58 -13.90 7.35
C SER A 57 3.55 -12.66 6.45
N LEU A 58 4.51 -11.74 6.64
CA LEU A 58 4.64 -10.53 5.82
C LEU A 58 5.32 -10.79 4.46
N GLN A 59 5.86 -12.00 4.27
CA GLN A 59 6.56 -12.41 3.06
C GLN A 59 5.79 -13.54 2.37
N GLY A 60 4.87 -13.21 1.45
CA GLY A 60 4.17 -14.24 0.68
C GLY A 60 3.52 -13.75 -0.61
N SER A 61 2.99 -14.72 -1.38
CA SER A 61 2.47 -14.59 -2.75
C SER A 61 1.30 -13.61 -2.94
N ILE A 62 1.53 -12.66 -3.83
CA ILE A 62 0.83 -11.38 -3.98
C ILE A 62 -0.46 -11.47 -4.81
N LYS A 63 -0.77 -12.59 -5.49
CA LYS A 63 -1.82 -12.62 -6.55
C LYS A 63 -3.21 -12.18 -6.09
N ALA A 64 -3.69 -12.70 -4.95
CA ALA A 64 -5.00 -12.31 -4.43
C ALA A 64 -5.01 -10.85 -3.94
N CYS A 65 -3.92 -10.40 -3.31
CA CYS A 65 -3.78 -9.01 -2.86
C CYS A 65 -3.70 -8.03 -4.02
N ARG A 66 -2.98 -8.38 -5.09
CA ARG A 66 -2.93 -7.58 -6.31
C ARG A 66 -4.31 -7.38 -6.89
N ASN A 67 -5.08 -8.45 -7.08
CA ASN A 67 -6.41 -8.33 -7.68
C ASN A 67 -7.33 -7.47 -6.82
N ALA A 68 -7.25 -7.60 -5.49
CA ALA A 68 -7.99 -6.76 -4.57
C ALA A 68 -7.51 -5.29 -4.59
N ALA A 69 -6.20 -5.05 -4.68
CA ALA A 69 -5.62 -3.70 -4.80
C ALA A 69 -6.05 -3.02 -6.11
N LEU A 70 -5.92 -3.71 -7.24
CA LEU A 70 -6.36 -3.22 -8.56
C LEU A 70 -7.84 -2.85 -8.54
N LYS A 71 -8.70 -3.75 -8.05
CA LYS A 71 -10.14 -3.50 -7.98
C LYS A 71 -10.47 -2.34 -7.04
N CYS A 72 -9.76 -2.20 -5.93
CA CYS A 72 -9.97 -1.09 -4.99
C CYS A 72 -9.63 0.25 -5.63
N ASP A 73 -8.49 0.35 -6.30
CA ASP A 73 -8.02 1.58 -6.94
C ASP A 73 -8.89 1.97 -8.14
N GLU A 74 -9.30 1.00 -8.98
CA GLU A 74 -10.25 1.23 -10.07
C GLU A 74 -11.56 1.84 -9.54
N LEU A 75 -12.15 1.26 -8.48
CA LEU A 75 -13.40 1.76 -7.90
C LEU A 75 -13.25 3.15 -7.27
N LYS A 76 -12.13 3.42 -6.59
CA LYS A 76 -11.86 4.76 -6.06
C LYS A 76 -11.75 5.80 -7.16
N PHE A 77 -11.10 5.46 -8.27
CA PHE A 77 -10.98 6.38 -9.39
C PHE A 77 -12.31 6.62 -10.09
N GLU A 78 -13.14 5.59 -10.25
CA GLU A 78 -14.51 5.78 -10.76
C GLU A 78 -15.33 6.70 -9.85
N GLN A 79 -15.24 6.54 -8.53
CA GLN A 79 -15.88 7.48 -7.59
C GLN A 79 -15.32 8.90 -7.73
N TYR A 80 -14.00 9.04 -7.88
CA TYR A 80 -13.36 10.33 -8.10
C TYR A 80 -13.84 11.00 -9.40
N LYS A 81 -14.00 10.24 -10.49
CA LYS A 81 -14.59 10.74 -11.74
C LYS A 81 -15.98 11.30 -11.54
N LEU A 82 -16.83 10.59 -10.79
CA LEU A 82 -18.19 11.05 -10.49
C LEU A 82 -18.19 12.34 -9.65
N LEU A 83 -17.23 12.50 -8.74
CA LEU A 83 -17.10 13.66 -7.85
C LEU A 83 -16.58 14.90 -8.58
N VAL A 84 -15.62 14.74 -9.49
CA VAL A 84 -15.00 15.84 -10.26
C VAL A 84 -15.81 16.23 -11.50
N GLY A 85 -16.67 15.34 -12.01
CA GLY A 85 -17.49 15.58 -13.20
C GLY A 85 -16.63 15.73 -14.47
N ALA A 86 -17.05 16.59 -15.41
CA ALA A 86 -16.39 16.77 -16.72
C ALA A 86 -14.99 17.42 -16.67
N CYS A 87 -14.49 17.81 -15.49
CA CYS A 87 -13.21 18.49 -15.32
C CYS A 87 -12.01 17.53 -15.14
N LEU A 88 -12.12 16.27 -15.58
CA LEU A 88 -10.99 15.34 -15.49
C LEU A 88 -9.90 15.73 -16.48
N SER A 89 -8.75 16.17 -15.96
CA SER A 89 -7.55 16.37 -16.77
C SER A 89 -7.07 15.04 -17.36
N ALA A 90 -6.66 15.06 -18.62
CA ALA A 90 -6.02 13.91 -19.27
C ALA A 90 -4.79 13.41 -18.48
N ASP A 91 -4.09 14.31 -17.79
CA ASP A 91 -2.95 13.98 -16.94
C ASP A 91 -3.35 13.11 -15.74
N ALA A 92 -4.51 13.37 -15.13
CA ALA A 92 -4.99 12.59 -13.99
C ALA A 92 -5.36 11.15 -14.40
N ALA A 93 -5.97 10.99 -15.58
CA ALA A 93 -6.27 9.67 -16.14
C ALA A 93 -5.00 8.89 -16.48
N GLN A 94 -4.00 9.56 -17.07
CA GLN A 94 -2.71 8.95 -17.39
C GLN A 94 -1.94 8.53 -16.12
N GLN A 95 -1.93 9.38 -15.09
CA GLN A 95 -1.32 9.05 -13.81
C GLN A 95 -1.98 7.83 -13.16
N MET A 96 -3.31 7.76 -13.19
CA MET A 96 -4.04 6.60 -12.70
C MET A 96 -3.63 5.32 -13.45
N GLN A 97 -3.57 5.38 -14.78
CA GLN A 97 -3.17 4.23 -15.60
C GLN A 97 -1.76 3.76 -15.26
N ASN A 98 -0.81 4.70 -15.10
CA ASN A 98 0.55 4.40 -14.69
C ASN A 98 0.61 3.71 -13.29
N CYS A 99 -0.25 4.10 -12.35
CA CYS A 99 -0.35 3.44 -11.03
C CYS A 99 -0.86 2.01 -11.16
N LEU A 100 -1.92 1.79 -11.93
CA LEU A 100 -2.48 0.45 -12.18
C LEU A 100 -1.43 -0.47 -12.84
N ASP A 101 -0.67 0.04 -13.79
CA ASP A 101 0.35 -0.75 -14.48
C ASP A 101 1.51 -1.14 -13.55
N LYS A 102 1.90 -0.27 -12.60
CA LYS A 102 2.86 -0.65 -11.55
C LYS A 102 2.35 -1.81 -10.68
N ILE A 103 1.06 -1.81 -10.33
CA ILE A 103 0.45 -2.87 -9.52
C ILE A 103 0.41 -4.20 -10.29
N LYS A 104 0.14 -4.15 -11.61
CA LYS A 104 0.15 -5.34 -12.49
C LYS A 104 1.53 -6.01 -12.58
N VAL A 105 2.62 -5.26 -12.42
CA VAL A 105 4.00 -5.77 -12.55
C VAL A 105 4.53 -6.44 -11.27
N LEU A 106 3.81 -6.39 -10.15
CA LEU A 106 4.20 -7.03 -8.87
C LEU A 106 4.24 -8.59 -8.88
N GLU A 107 4.41 -9.23 -10.04
CA GLU A 107 4.23 -10.70 -10.25
C GLU A 107 5.54 -11.44 -10.50
N HIS A 108 6.67 -10.78 -10.25
CA HIS A 108 7.98 -11.42 -10.19
C HIS A 108 8.34 -11.80 -8.75
#